data_AF-A0A7V9UBS8-F1
#
_entry.id   AF-A0A7V9UBS8-F1
#
_cell.length_a   1.000
_cell.length_b   1.000
_cell.length_c   1.000
_cell.angle_alpha   90.00
_cell.angle_beta   90.00
_cell.angle_gamma   90.00
#
_symmetry.space_group_name_H-M   'P 1'
#
loop_
_entity.id
_entity.type
_entity.pdbx_description
1 polymer ?
#
loop_
_entity_poly.entity_id
_entity_poly.type
_entity_poly.pdbx_seq_one_letter_code
_entity_poly.pdbx_strand_id
1 'polypeptide(L)' 'MEPPDDERIVLGRKDDRTMVGFQWTGAEPQDLGDTETAVALGAVWEGDELVTYNIEHLRHNLQHNFDGFLEDSD' A
#
# COMPACT_ATOMS: atom_id res chain seq x y z
N MET A 1 -20.26 -8.61 17.60
CA MET A 1 -19.04 -9.01 16.90
C MET A 1 -18.22 -7.75 16.77
N GLU A 2 -17.21 -7.60 17.62
CA GLU A 2 -16.09 -6.71 17.30
C GLU A 2 -15.47 -7.28 16.01
N PRO A 3 -15.18 -6.46 14.99
CA PRO A 3 -14.43 -6.97 13.84
C PRO A 3 -13.13 -7.60 14.37
N PRO A 4 -12.67 -8.72 13.80
CA PRO A 4 -11.34 -9.23 14.16
C PRO A 4 -10.39 -8.06 14.02
N ASP A 5 -9.58 -7.79 15.04
CA ASP A 5 -8.62 -6.68 15.04
C ASP A 5 -7.84 -6.74 13.73
N ASP A 6 -8.23 -5.92 12.76
CA ASP A 6 -7.56 -5.85 11.48
C ASP A 6 -6.14 -5.38 11.83
N GLU A 7 -5.19 -6.30 11.70
CA GLU A 7 -3.83 -6.08 12.18
C GLU A 7 -3.26 -4.88 11.42
N ARG A 8 -3.00 -3.80 12.15
CA ARG A 8 -2.45 -2.57 11.59
C ARG A 8 -1.02 -2.82 11.14
N ILE A 9 -0.83 -2.91 9.83
CA ILE A 9 0.47 -3.14 9.20
C ILE A 9 0.96 -1.81 8.63
N VAL A 10 2.10 -1.34 9.12
CA VAL A 10 2.77 -0.16 8.56
C VAL A 10 3.53 -0.61 7.31
N LEU A 11 3.14 -0.08 6.15
CA LEU A 11 3.81 -0.34 4.88
C LEU A 11 5.05 0.54 4.74
N GLY A 12 4.92 1.81 5.11
CA GLY A 12 5.99 2.80 4.95
C GLY A 12 5.81 3.97 5.89
N ARG A 13 6.84 4.82 5.97
CA ARG A 13 6.86 6.02 6.80
C ARG A 13 7.43 7.18 6.02
N LYS A 14 6.89 8.38 6.21
CA LYS A 14 7.56 9.60 5.78
C LYS A 14 8.83 9.77 6.60
N ASP A 15 9.93 10.04 5.91
CA ASP A 15 11.20 10.36 6.55
C ASP A 15 11.77 11.61 5.90
N ASP A 16 11.56 12.73 6.58
CA ASP A 16 12.05 14.07 6.20
C ASP A 16 13.58 14.16 6.17
N ARG A 17 14.30 13.15 6.69
CA ARG A 17 15.76 13.07 6.63
C ARG A 17 16.26 12.47 5.32
N THR A 18 15.39 11.86 4.54
CA THR A 18 15.72 11.24 3.26
C THR A 18 15.39 12.17 2.09
N MET A 19 16.17 12.11 1.02
CA MET A 19 15.94 12.90 -0.21
C MET A 19 14.60 12.60 -0.89
N VAL A 20 14.00 11.44 -0.58
CA VAL A 20 12.74 10.96 -1.15
C VAL A 20 11.54 11.31 -0.25
N GLY A 21 11.78 11.69 1.00
CA GLY A 21 10.74 12.04 1.98
C GLY A 21 9.92 10.84 2.47
N PHE A 22 10.28 9.62 2.08
CA PHE A 22 9.52 8.41 2.36
C PHE A 22 10.39 7.16 2.30
N GLN A 23 10.13 6.22 3.21
CA GLN A 23 10.81 4.95 3.32
C GLN A 23 9.82 3.80 3.57
N TRP A 24 9.88 2.81 2.69
CA TRP A 24 9.22 1.52 2.86
C TRP A 24 9.81 0.72 4.04
N THR A 25 8.97 -0.03 4.74
CA THR A 25 9.38 -0.79 5.94
C THR A 25 9.85 -2.21 5.64
N GLY A 26 9.59 -2.73 4.44
CA GLY A 26 9.74 -4.13 4.06
C GLY A 26 8.47 -4.96 4.28
N ALA A 27 7.41 -4.39 4.85
CA ALA A 27 6.11 -5.05 4.98
C ALA A 27 5.27 -4.95 3.70
N GLU A 28 5.62 -4.03 2.81
CA GLU A 28 4.99 -3.85 1.51
C GLU A 28 5.15 -5.06 0.59
N PRO A 29 4.21 -5.28 -0.33
CA PRO A 29 4.39 -6.23 -1.43
C PRO A 29 5.57 -5.83 -2.33
N GLN A 30 6.28 -6.82 -2.89
CA GLN A 30 7.49 -6.60 -3.70
C GLN A 30 7.26 -5.76 -4.96
N ASP A 31 6.03 -5.70 -5.47
CA ASP A 31 5.65 -4.94 -6.68
C ASP A 31 5.04 -3.57 -6.37
N LEU A 32 4.96 -3.19 -5.08
CA LEU A 32 4.42 -1.90 -4.68
C LEU A 32 5.50 -0.81 -4.83
N GLY A 33 5.51 -0.16 -5.99
CA GLY A 33 6.54 0.82 -6.35
C GLY A 33 6.37 2.20 -5.72
N ASP A 34 5.14 2.59 -5.38
CA ASP A 34 4.81 3.95 -4.96
C ASP A 34 3.63 4.01 -3.98
N THR A 35 3.57 5.13 -3.25
CA THR A 35 2.57 5.34 -2.19
C THR A 35 1.19 5.68 -2.75
N GLU A 36 1.09 6.24 -3.96
CA GLU A 36 -0.19 6.52 -4.60
C GLU A 36 -0.93 5.23 -4.94
N THR A 37 -0.22 4.25 -5.51
CA THR A 37 -0.72 2.91 -5.77
C THR A 37 -1.16 2.25 -4.46
N ALA A 38 -0.35 2.35 -3.40
CA ALA A 38 -0.72 1.79 -2.10
C ALA A 38 -2.06 2.33 -1.58
N VAL A 39 -2.24 3.66 -1.67
CA VAL A 39 -3.48 4.32 -1.25
C VAL A 39 -4.66 3.91 -2.15
N ALA A 40 -4.45 3.84 -3.46
CA ALA A 40 -5.46 3.37 -4.41
C ALA A 40 -5.94 1.93 -4.13
N LEU A 41 -5.05 1.10 -3.58
CA LEU A 41 -5.34 -0.30 -3.23
C LEU A 41 -5.95 -0.48 -1.83
N GLY A 42 -6.08 0.60 -1.05
CA GLY A 42 -6.74 0.60 0.26
C GLY A 42 -5.82 0.90 1.45
N ALA A 43 -4.56 1.26 1.23
CA ALA A 43 -3.74 1.81 2.30
C ALA A 43 -4.20 3.23 2.68
N VAL A 44 -3.92 3.64 3.92
CA VAL A 44 -4.27 4.95 4.43
C VAL A 44 -3.08 5.60 5.11
N TRP A 45 -3.02 6.92 5.03
CA TRP A 45 -2.03 7.71 5.76
C TRP A 45 -2.56 8.04 7.15
N GLU A 46 -1.87 7.56 8.17
CA GLU A 46 -2.06 7.93 9.55
C GLU A 46 -0.89 8.78 10.03
N GLY A 47 -1.04 10.10 9.88
CA GLY A 47 0.05 11.05 10.10
C GLY A 47 1.19 10.82 9.09
N ASP A 48 2.32 10.34 9.60
CA ASP A 48 3.52 10.06 8.82
C ASP A 48 3.67 8.59 8.46
N GLU A 49 2.76 7.71 8.89
CA GLU A 49 2.79 6.28 8.58
C GLU A 49 1.76 5.95 7.49
N LEU A 50 2.20 5.25 6.45
CA LEU A 50 1.31 4.62 5.49
C LEU A 50 0.99 3.22 6.00
N VAL A 51 -0.29 2.95 6.25
CA VAL A 51 -0.74 1.71 6.89
C VAL A 51 -1.80 1.00 6.07
N THR A 52 -1.87 -0.31 6.23
CA THR A 52 -3.00 -1.13 5.79
C THR A 52 -3.50 -1.96 6.94
N TYR A 53 -4.80 -2.20 6.94
CA TYR A 53 -5.50 -3.07 7.87
C TYR A 53 -5.68 -4.47 7.28
N ASN A 54 -5.42 -4.63 5.97
CA ASN A 54 -5.58 -5.91 5.29
C ASN A 54 -4.53 -6.05 4.17
N ILE A 55 -3.36 -6.58 4.53
CA ILE A 55 -2.25 -6.77 3.60
C ILE A 55 -2.59 -7.77 2.47
N GLU A 56 -3.40 -8.80 2.77
CA GLU A 56 -3.79 -9.80 1.78
C GLU A 56 -4.72 -9.20 0.72
N HIS A 57 -5.68 -8.35 1.12
CA HIS A 57 -6.52 -7.61 0.19
C HIS A 57 -5.70 -6.62 -0.64
N LEU A 58 -4.73 -5.95 -0.04
CA LEU A 58 -3.83 -5.05 -0.76
C LEU A 58 -2.98 -5.80 -1.80
N ARG A 59 -2.44 -6.98 -1.45
CA ARG A 59 -1.70 -7.86 -2.37
C ARG A 59 -2.57 -8.36 -3.52
N HIS A 60 -3.79 -8.81 -3.20
CA HIS A 60 -4.75 -9.25 -4.19
C HIS A 60 -5.09 -8.11 -5.16
N ASN A 61 -5.41 -6.93 -4.64
CA ASN A 61 -5.70 -5.78 -5.49
C ASN A 61 -4.48 -5.36 -6.31
N LEU A 62 -3.26 -5.41 -5.77
CA LEU A 62 -2.05 -5.11 -6.55
C LEU A 62 -1.92 -6.03 -7.76
N GLN A 63 -2.11 -7.34 -7.56
CA GLN A 63 -2.03 -8.34 -8.64
C GLN A 63 -3.12 -8.15 -9.70
N HIS A 64 -4.32 -7.74 -9.31
CA HIS A 64 -5.46 -7.59 -10.22
C HIS A 64 -5.63 -6.18 -10.80
N ASN A 65 -5.09 -5.13 -10.18
CA ASN A 65 -5.20 -3.75 -10.66
C ASN A 65 -4.21 -3.48 -11.82
N PHE A 66 -3.12 -4.26 -11.91
CA PHE A 66 -2.23 -4.26 -13.08
C PHE A 66 -2.87 -4.86 -14.34
N ASP A 67 -3.87 -5.74 -14.20
CA ASP A 67 -4.62 -6.27 -15.35
C ASP A 67 -5.53 -5.20 -16.00
N GLY A 68 -5.93 -4.17 -15.25
CA GLY A 68 -6.87 -3.14 -15.74
C GLY A 68 -6.24 -2.04 -16.61
N PHE A 69 -4.90 -1.95 -16.67
CA PHE A 69 -4.20 -0.89 -17.42
C PHE A 69 -3.64 -1.37 -18.78
N LEU A 70 -3.81 -2.65 -19.14
CA LEU A 70 -3.32 -3.25 -20.38
C LEU A 70 -4.43 -3.83 -21.28
N GLU A 71 -5.64 -3.31 -21.23
CA GLU A 71 -6.56 -3.41 -22.37
C GLU A 71 -6.53 -2.11 -23.18
N ASP A 72 -5.41 -1.86 -23.83
CA ASP A 72 -5.39 -0.97 -25.00
C ASP A 72 -6.23 -1.69 -26.06
N SER A 73 -7.46 -1.22 -26.23
CA SER A 73 -8.40 -1.74 -27.22
C SER A 73 -7.92 -1.34 -28.61
N ASP A 74 -7.32 -2.28 -29.35
CA ASP A 74 -7.12 -2.20 -30.81
C ASP A 74 -8.30 -2.85 -31.56
#